data_AF-A0AAV9UDR8-F1
#
_entry.id   AF-A0AAV9UDR8-F1
#
_cell.length_a   1.000
_cell.length_b   1.000
_cell.length_c   1.000
_cell.angle_alpha   90.00
_cell.angle_beta   90.00
_cell.angle_gamma   90.00
#
_symmetry.space_group_name_H-M   'P 1'
#
loop_
_entity.id
_entity.type
_entity.pdbx_description
1 polymer ?
#
loop_
_entity_poly.entity_id
_entity_poly.type
_entity_poly.pdbx_seq_one_letter_code
_entity_poly.pdbx_strand_id
1 'polypeptide(L)'
;MSSKRKEKDSKKPKDKSLKKPYHIKRADLDLDDYQLQQEQKSFSLLFSRGVQALVRSRQFYAYLVLQAVAAWFRLGQVFLCVGFLWMMYANTRKFRNEGEKSSWSVFNEGFEAIEGSTDMEAVEREIRSRGLI
;
A
#
# COMPACT_ATOMS: atom_id res chain seq x y z
N MET A 1 -38.67 -61.35 -29.77
CA MET A 1 -38.87 -59.95 -30.20
C MET A 1 -38.06 -59.04 -29.30
N SER A 2 -37.16 -58.28 -29.90
CA SER A 2 -36.11 -57.45 -29.28
C SER A 2 -36.70 -56.17 -28.68
N SER A 3 -36.43 -55.90 -27.40
CA SER A 3 -36.81 -54.64 -26.75
C SER A 3 -35.57 -53.77 -26.59
N LYS A 4 -35.36 -52.86 -27.56
CA LYS A 4 -34.33 -51.82 -27.54
C LYS A 4 -34.64 -50.83 -26.40
N ARG A 5 -33.85 -50.83 -25.32
CA ARG A 5 -33.82 -49.73 -24.36
C ARG A 5 -33.27 -48.49 -25.07
N LYS A 6 -34.09 -47.43 -25.18
CA LYS A 6 -33.66 -46.12 -25.65
C LYS A 6 -32.82 -45.46 -24.56
N GLU A 7 -31.55 -45.23 -24.86
CA GLU A 7 -30.61 -44.41 -24.10
C GLU A 7 -31.10 -42.96 -24.13
N LYS A 8 -31.45 -42.40 -22.96
CA LYS A 8 -31.81 -40.99 -22.80
C LYS A 8 -30.52 -40.19 -22.71
N ASP A 9 -30.17 -39.56 -23.82
CA ASP A 9 -29.09 -38.60 -23.97
C ASP A 9 -29.33 -37.40 -23.04
N SER A 10 -28.67 -37.39 -21.88
CA SER A 10 -28.75 -36.32 -20.90
C SER A 10 -27.89 -35.14 -21.38
N LYS A 11 -28.55 -34.15 -21.97
CA LYS A 11 -27.99 -32.84 -22.33
C LYS A 11 -27.17 -32.26 -21.19
N LYS A 12 -25.85 -32.16 -21.37
CA LYS A 12 -24.91 -31.44 -20.48
C LYS A 12 -25.39 -29.99 -20.30
N PRO A 13 -25.45 -29.45 -19.06
CA PRO A 13 -25.75 -28.05 -18.86
C PRO A 13 -24.61 -27.19 -19.42
N LYS A 14 -24.99 -26.16 -20.19
CA LYS A 14 -24.10 -25.18 -20.82
C LYS A 14 -23.21 -24.53 -19.75
N ASP A 15 -21.91 -24.71 -19.91
CA ASP A 15 -20.86 -24.05 -19.14
C ASP A 15 -21.06 -22.53 -19.27
N LYS A 16 -21.51 -21.89 -18.18
CA LYS A 16 -21.60 -20.44 -18.10
C LYS A 16 -20.17 -19.96 -17.97
N SER A 17 -19.60 -19.53 -19.08
CA SER A 17 -18.27 -18.93 -19.13
C SER A 17 -18.09 -17.96 -17.96
N LEU A 18 -17.22 -18.37 -17.04
CA LEU A 18 -16.80 -17.56 -15.90
C LEU A 18 -16.29 -16.23 -16.45
N LYS A 19 -17.08 -15.16 -16.26
CA LYS A 19 -16.62 -13.81 -16.56
C LYS A 19 -15.38 -13.59 -15.71
N LYS A 20 -14.24 -13.36 -16.36
CA LYS A 20 -12.98 -13.03 -15.68
C LYS A 20 -13.26 -11.85 -14.75
N PRO A 21 -12.85 -11.92 -13.47
CA PRO A 21 -13.26 -10.95 -12.44
C PRO A 21 -12.82 -9.51 -12.76
N TYR A 22 -11.82 -9.34 -13.62
CA TYR A 22 -11.32 -8.03 -14.03
C TYR A 22 -11.20 -7.99 -15.55
N HIS A 23 -12.21 -7.44 -16.22
CA HIS A 23 -12.09 -7.00 -17.61
C HIS A 23 -12.17 -5.48 -17.65
N ILE A 24 -11.22 -4.82 -16.96
CA ILE A 24 -11.07 -3.36 -17.02
C ILE A 24 -10.62 -3.04 -18.45
N LYS A 25 -11.45 -2.33 -19.22
CA LYS A 25 -11.04 -1.87 -20.55
C LYS A 25 -10.01 -0.76 -20.36
N ARG A 26 -9.02 -0.65 -21.25
CA ARG A 26 -8.04 0.46 -21.22
C ARG A 26 -8.69 1.84 -21.23
N ALA A 27 -9.90 1.96 -21.79
CA ALA A 27 -10.68 3.19 -21.79
C ALA A 27 -11.41 3.48 -20.46
N ASP A 28 -11.60 2.46 -19.61
CA ASP A 28 -12.17 2.60 -18.26
C ASP A 28 -11.05 2.77 -17.20
N LEU A 29 -9.79 2.80 -17.64
CA LEU A 29 -8.63 3.03 -16.79
C LEU A 29 -8.38 4.54 -16.77
N ASP A 30 -8.90 5.23 -15.75
CA ASP A 30 -8.72 6.68 -15.55
C ASP A 30 -7.25 7.03 -15.31
N LEU A 31 -6.52 7.26 -16.40
CA LEU A 31 -5.12 7.67 -16.39
C LEU A 31 -4.96 9.13 -15.95
N ASP A 32 -5.96 9.96 -16.23
CA ASP A 32 -5.90 11.41 -15.98
C ASP A 32 -5.88 11.69 -14.46
N ASP A 33 -6.71 11.00 -13.68
CA ASP A 33 -6.67 11.06 -12.21
C ASP A 33 -5.33 10.57 -11.63
N TYR A 34 -4.71 9.58 -12.28
CA TYR A 34 -3.42 9.05 -11.87
C TYR A 34 -2.27 10.03 -12.15
N GLN A 35 -2.33 10.72 -13.29
CA GLN A 35 -1.38 11.77 -13.65
C GLN A 35 -1.51 12.98 -12.72
N LEU A 36 -2.74 13.38 -12.39
CA LEU A 36 -3.02 14.43 -11.41
C LEU A 36 -2.50 14.05 -10.01
N GLN A 37 -2.64 12.79 -9.58
CA GLN A 37 -2.01 12.32 -8.34
C GLN A 37 -0.48 12.33 -8.39
N GLN A 38 0.13 12.00 -9.53
CA GLN A 38 1.58 12.10 -9.68
C GLN A 38 2.06 13.55 -9.62
N GLU A 39 1.33 14.47 -10.24
CA GLU A 39 1.63 15.90 -10.20
C GLU A 39 1.45 16.48 -8.77
N GLN A 40 0.43 16.03 -8.04
CA GLN A 40 0.24 16.37 -6.62
C GLN A 40 1.33 15.78 -5.71
N LYS A 41 1.93 14.65 -6.08
CA LYS A 41 3.12 14.07 -5.44
C LYS A 41 4.43 14.68 -5.95
N SER A 42 4.38 15.79 -6.68
CA SER A 42 5.59 16.49 -7.11
C SER A 42 6.47 16.79 -5.90
N PHE A 43 7.69 16.29 -5.97
CA PHE A 43 8.66 16.35 -4.89
C PHE A 43 8.88 17.80 -4.40
N SER A 44 8.78 18.78 -5.28
CA SER A 44 8.90 20.21 -4.97
C SER A 44 7.77 20.74 -4.06
N LEU A 45 6.52 20.31 -4.28
CA LEU A 45 5.39 20.70 -3.43
C LEU A 45 5.47 20.05 -2.05
N LEU A 46 5.87 18.77 -2.00
CA LEU A 46 6.10 18.07 -0.72
C LEU A 46 7.28 18.68 0.05
N PHE A 47 8.36 19.01 -0.66
CA PHE A 47 9.53 19.64 -0.07
C PHE A 47 9.22 21.04 0.47
N SER A 48 8.55 21.89 -0.31
CA SER A 48 8.18 23.24 0.14
C SER A 48 7.24 23.22 1.36
N ARG A 49 6.26 22.30 1.37
CA ARG A 49 5.38 22.10 2.54
C ARG A 49 6.15 21.58 3.75
N GLY A 50 7.08 20.65 3.54
CA GLY A 50 7.98 20.14 4.57
C GLY A 50 8.86 21.23 5.17
N VAL A 51 9.46 22.08 4.32
CA VAL A 51 10.30 23.21 4.74
C VAL A 51 9.49 24.25 5.51
N GLN A 52 8.29 24.61 5.05
CA GLN A 52 7.42 25.55 5.78
C GLN A 52 7.03 25.01 7.17
N ALA A 53 6.71 23.70 7.27
CA ALA A 53 6.42 23.07 8.55
C ALA A 53 7.65 23.05 9.49
N LEU A 54 8.84 22.82 8.93
CA LEU A 54 10.10 22.82 9.66
C LEU A 54 10.43 24.22 10.22
N VAL A 55 10.30 25.25 9.37
CA VAL A 55 10.53 26.66 9.73
C VAL A 55 9.50 27.16 10.74
N ARG A 56 8.27 26.65 10.72
CA ARG A 56 7.27 27.01 11.74
C ARG A 56 7.49 26.28 13.07
N SER A 57 8.30 25.23 13.10
CA SER A 57 8.48 24.39 14.28
C SER A 57 9.45 25.02 15.29
N ARG A 58 8.93 25.36 16.48
CA ARG A 58 9.75 25.83 17.59
C ARG A 58 10.74 24.77 18.10
N GLN A 59 10.38 23.49 17.98
CA GLN A 59 11.24 22.37 18.38
C GLN A 59 12.48 22.25 17.49
N PHE A 60 12.34 22.59 16.20
CA PHE A 60 13.45 22.56 15.25
C PHE A 60 14.52 23.60 15.60
N TYR A 61 14.13 24.83 15.92
CA TYR A 61 15.08 25.86 16.35
C TYR A 61 15.77 25.52 17.67
N ALA A 62 15.04 24.97 18.64
CA ALA A 62 15.63 24.53 19.90
C ALA A 62 16.71 23.44 19.67
N TYR A 63 16.45 22.52 18.73
CA TYR A 63 17.42 21.52 18.34
C TYR A 63 18.66 22.13 17.66
N LEU A 64 18.50 23.10 16.76
CA LEU A 64 19.63 23.79 16.12
C LEU A 64 20.52 24.53 17.13
N VAL A 65 19.91 25.17 18.14
CA VAL A 65 20.68 25.83 19.21
C VAL A 65 21.46 24.80 20.03
N LEU A 66 20.81 23.69 20.42
CA LEU A 66 21.48 22.59 21.13
C LEU A 66 22.65 22.03 20.31
N GLN A 67 22.46 21.90 19.00
CA GLN A 67 23.46 21.40 18.06
C GLN A 67 24.65 22.36 17.93
N ALA A 68 24.40 23.67 17.90
CA ALA A 68 25.44 24.69 17.89
C ALA A 68 26.27 24.67 19.19
N VAL A 69 25.61 24.50 20.35
CA VAL A 69 26.29 24.32 21.64
C VAL A 69 27.12 23.03 21.62
N ALA A 70 26.58 21.92 21.15
CA ALA A 70 27.31 20.65 21.09
C ALA A 70 28.53 20.70 20.14
N ALA A 71 28.44 21.44 19.03
CA ALA A 71 29.56 21.66 18.12
C ALA A 71 30.71 22.44 18.80
N TRP A 72 30.37 23.40 19.66
CA TRP A 72 31.37 24.11 20.49
C TRP A 72 32.16 23.15 21.39
N PHE A 73 31.47 22.16 21.97
CA PHE A 73 32.09 21.11 22.78
C PHE A 73 32.80 20.01 21.95
N ARG A 74 32.93 20.17 20.62
CA ARG A 74 33.43 19.14 19.67
C ARG A 74 32.66 17.81 19.70
N LEU A 75 31.50 17.78 20.37
CA LEU A 75 30.60 16.62 20.47
C LEU A 75 29.43 16.73 19.47
N GLY A 76 29.51 17.66 18.52
CA GLY A 76 28.44 17.94 17.56
C GLY A 76 27.98 16.69 16.82
N GLN A 77 28.89 15.82 16.39
CA GLN A 77 28.52 14.63 15.61
C GLN A 77 27.67 13.62 16.41
N VAL A 78 27.93 13.45 17.71
CA VAL A 78 27.16 12.53 18.56
C VAL A 78 25.74 13.07 18.77
N PHE A 79 25.60 14.36 19.07
CA PHE A 79 24.30 15.02 19.22
C PHE A 79 23.50 15.07 17.91
N LEU A 80 24.19 15.11 16.77
CA LEU A 80 23.59 14.98 15.46
C LEU A 80 22.94 13.60 15.29
N CYS A 81 23.69 12.53 15.58
CA CYS A 81 23.18 11.16 15.52
C CYS A 81 21.98 10.94 16.47
N VAL A 82 22.09 11.40 17.72
CA VAL A 82 21.00 11.29 18.70
C VAL A 82 19.78 12.10 18.26
N GLY A 83 19.98 13.28 17.69
CA GLY A 83 18.89 14.11 17.18
C GLY A 83 18.15 13.48 16.00
N PHE A 84 18.86 12.84 15.07
CA PHE A 84 18.20 12.06 14.01
C PHE A 84 17.42 10.89 14.59
N LEU A 85 18.00 10.15 15.54
CA LEU A 85 17.33 9.04 16.18
C LEU A 85 16.04 9.50 16.90
N TRP A 86 16.12 10.63 17.61
CA TRP A 86 14.98 11.27 18.26
C TRP A 86 13.92 11.74 17.25
N MET A 87 14.32 12.36 16.15
CA MET A 87 13.40 12.86 15.12
C MET A 87 12.67 11.69 14.44
N MET A 88 13.37 10.61 14.12
CA MET A 88 12.74 9.37 13.63
C MET A 88 11.79 8.81 14.68
N TYR A 89 12.21 8.69 15.93
CA TYR A 89 11.38 8.15 17.00
C TYR A 89 10.09 8.95 17.21
N ALA A 90 10.19 10.28 17.28
CA ALA A 90 9.06 11.17 17.47
C ALA A 90 8.11 11.19 16.27
N ASN A 91 8.63 11.05 15.04
CA ASN A 91 7.81 11.01 13.83
C ASN A 91 7.09 9.66 13.68
N THR A 92 7.79 8.55 13.92
CA THR A 92 7.24 7.19 13.85
C THR A 92 6.23 6.90 14.97
N ARG A 93 6.27 7.65 16.08
CA ARG A 93 5.32 7.50 17.20
C ARG A 93 3.92 8.05 16.93
N LYS A 94 3.63 8.65 15.77
CA LYS A 94 2.23 8.87 15.38
C LYS A 94 1.57 7.51 15.29
N PHE A 95 0.86 7.14 16.36
CA PHE A 95 0.03 5.96 16.42
C PHE A 95 -0.87 5.95 15.19
N ARG A 96 -0.88 4.80 14.52
CA ARG A 96 -1.81 4.46 13.44
C ARG A 96 -3.18 5.01 13.81
N ASN A 97 -3.78 5.81 12.94
CA ASN A 97 -5.13 6.30 13.19
C ASN A 97 -6.03 5.07 13.40
N GLU A 98 -6.94 5.11 14.38
CA GLU A 98 -7.70 3.96 14.92
C GLU A 98 -8.57 3.18 13.91
N GLY A 99 -8.51 3.48 12.61
CA GLY A 99 -9.18 2.76 11.53
C GLY A 99 -8.32 2.45 10.30
N GLU A 100 -7.01 2.70 10.33
CA GLU A 100 -6.14 2.39 9.19
C GLU A 100 -5.77 0.91 9.17
N LYS A 101 -6.27 0.19 8.16
CA LYS A 101 -5.92 -1.22 7.89
C LYS A 101 -4.40 -1.38 7.78
N SER A 102 -3.85 -2.36 8.48
CA SER A 102 -2.44 -2.71 8.41
C SER A 102 -2.12 -3.33 7.07
N SER A 103 -0.87 -3.13 6.63
CA SER A 103 -0.35 -3.73 5.39
C SER A 103 -0.40 -5.25 5.39
N TRP A 104 -0.41 -5.87 6.57
CA TRP A 104 -0.62 -7.29 6.74
C TRP A 104 -2.06 -7.54 7.19
N SER A 105 -2.76 -8.41 6.47
CA SER A 105 -4.12 -8.84 6.80
C SER A 105 -4.23 -9.47 8.19
N VAL A 106 -3.16 -10.12 8.68
CA VAL A 106 -3.12 -10.77 10.00
C VAL A 106 -3.37 -9.81 11.18
N PHE A 107 -3.11 -8.51 10.99
CA PHE A 107 -3.33 -7.49 12.04
C PHE A 107 -4.60 -6.65 11.79
N ASN A 108 -5.43 -7.02 10.81
CA ASN A 108 -6.75 -6.43 10.59
C ASN A 108 -7.85 -7.33 11.13
N GLU A 109 -8.91 -6.71 11.66
CA GLU A 109 -10.13 -7.43 12.01
C GLU A 109 -10.69 -8.09 10.74
N GLY A 110 -11.04 -9.38 10.83
CA GLY A 110 -11.57 -10.14 9.69
C GLY A 110 -10.54 -10.59 8.64
N PHE A 111 -9.23 -10.51 8.90
CA PHE A 111 -8.17 -10.86 7.93
C PHE A 111 -8.29 -10.11 6.59
N GLU A 112 -8.85 -8.91 6.63
CA GLU A 112 -9.07 -8.13 5.42
C GLU A 112 -7.74 -7.57 4.91
N ALA A 113 -7.43 -7.84 3.65
CA ALA A 113 -6.27 -7.28 2.98
C ALA A 113 -6.56 -5.83 2.56
N ILE A 114 -5.51 -5.00 2.46
CA ILE A 114 -5.67 -3.62 1.98
C ILE A 114 -6.11 -3.64 0.51
N GLU A 115 -6.93 -2.68 0.11
CA GLU A 115 -7.34 -2.47 -1.28
C GLU A 115 -6.10 -2.30 -2.18
N GLY A 116 -6.00 -3.15 -3.22
CA GLY A 116 -4.82 -3.21 -4.10
C GLY A 116 -3.71 -4.17 -3.66
N SER A 117 -3.87 -4.86 -2.53
CA SER A 117 -3.03 -6.02 -2.21
C SER A 117 -3.38 -7.21 -3.10
N THR A 118 -2.40 -8.08 -3.37
CA THR A 118 -2.58 -9.24 -4.21
C THR A 118 -3.54 -10.24 -3.57
N ASP A 119 -4.66 -10.49 -4.23
CA ASP A 119 -5.61 -11.54 -3.81
C ASP A 119 -4.98 -12.92 -4.00
N MET A 120 -4.70 -13.59 -2.88
CA MET A 120 -4.03 -14.89 -2.87
C MET A 120 -4.90 -15.99 -3.49
N GLU A 121 -6.24 -15.90 -3.41
CA GLU A 121 -7.12 -16.86 -4.05
C GLU A 121 -7.07 -16.76 -5.58
N ALA A 122 -6.98 -15.54 -6.10
CA ALA A 122 -6.79 -15.29 -7.52
C ALA A 122 -5.43 -15.81 -8.00
N VAL A 123 -4.35 -15.57 -7.23
CA VAL A 123 -3.02 -16.08 -7.54
C VAL A 123 -2.99 -17.61 -7.52
N GLU A 124 -3.57 -18.25 -6.52
CA GLU A 124 -3.62 -19.71 -6.43
C GLU A 124 -4.45 -20.32 -7.57
N ARG A 125 -5.55 -19.67 -7.96
CA ARG A 125 -6.31 -20.05 -9.16
C ARG A 125 -5.48 -19.94 -10.43
N GLU A 126 -4.70 -18.88 -10.58
CA GLU A 126 -3.81 -18.74 -11.74
C GLU A 126 -2.72 -19.81 -11.75
N ILE A 127 -2.07 -20.06 -10.61
CA ILE A 127 -1.05 -21.10 -10.47
C ILE A 127 -1.61 -22.49 -10.82
N ARG A 128 -2.80 -22.81 -10.31
CA ARG A 128 -3.52 -24.06 -10.63
C ARG A 128 -3.92 -24.13 -12.10
N SER A 129 -4.41 -23.03 -12.67
CA SER A 129 -4.79 -22.99 -14.10
C SER A 129 -3.59 -23.13 -15.04
N ARG A 130 -2.41 -22.70 -14.60
CA ARG A 130 -1.13 -22.83 -15.32
C ARG A 130 -0.43 -24.16 -15.05
N GLY A 131 -0.99 -25.02 -14.19
CA GLY A 131 -0.46 -26.36 -13.90
C GLY A 131 0.90 -26.36 -13.20
N LEU A 132 1.21 -25.30 -12.45
CA LEU A 132 2.45 -25.19 -11.69
C LEU A 132 2.38 -25.87 -10.31
N ILE A 133 1.18 -26.32 -9.92
CA ILE A 133 0.87 -27.14 -8.74
C ILE A 133 -0.27 -28.10 -9.12
#